data_AF-A0A4S1E7G9-F1
#
_entry.id   AF-A0A4S1E7G9-F1
#
_cell.length_a   1.000
_cell.length_b   1.000
_cell.length_c   1.000
_cell.angle_alpha   90.00
_cell.angle_beta   90.00
_cell.angle_gamma   90.00
#
_symmetry.space_group_name_H-M   'P 1'
#
loop_
_entity.id
_entity.type
_entity.pdbx_description
1 polymer ?
#
loop_
_entity_poly.entity_id
_entity_poly.type
_entity_poly.pdbx_seq_one_letter_code
_entity_poly.pdbx_strand_id
1 'polypeptide(L)' 'MSVMENTLLSDIQEVNLSYLMLAQRLLRENFAAGMYRLGFDADVAETVLRLSPAQLVKLSASNTLLCAFR' A
#
# COMPACT_ATOMS: atom_id res chain seq x y z
N MET A 1 -10.70 24.57 0.20
CA MET A 1 -10.87 23.11 0.07
C MET A 1 -12.27 22.75 0.48
N SER A 2 -13.01 22.12 -0.42
CA SER A 2 -14.37 21.63 -0.21
C SER A 2 -14.36 20.44 0.76
N VAL A 3 -15.39 20.30 1.60
CA VAL A 3 -15.54 19.12 2.50
C VAL A 3 -15.44 17.81 1.70
N MET A 4 -15.93 17.80 0.47
CA MET A 4 -15.89 16.66 -0.45
C MET A 4 -14.46 16.27 -0.89
N GLU A 5 -13.57 17.25 -1.02
CA GLU A 5 -12.16 16.98 -1.37
C GLU A 5 -11.45 16.29 -0.19
N ASN A 6 -11.81 16.66 1.04
CA ASN A 6 -11.21 16.09 2.24
C ASN A 6 -11.68 14.65 2.49
N THR A 7 -12.95 14.33 2.18
CA THR A 7 -13.46 12.95 2.26
C THR A 7 -12.80 12.06 1.22
N LEU A 8 -12.65 12.53 -0.03
CA LEU A 8 -12.00 11.74 -1.08
C LEU A 8 -10.53 11.41 -0.74
N LEU A 9 -9.78 12.39 -0.21
CA LEU A 9 -8.40 12.16 0.21
C LEU A 9 -8.31 11.17 1.38
N SER A 10 -9.27 11.23 2.32
CA SER A 10 -9.37 10.26 3.42
C SER A 10 -9.64 8.85 2.89
N ASP A 11 -10.55 8.69 1.94
CA ASP A 11 -10.88 7.40 1.34
C ASP A 11 -9.67 6.81 0.59
N ILE A 12 -8.95 7.64 -0.18
CA ILE A 12 -7.70 7.25 -0.84
C ILE A 12 -6.67 6.78 0.20
N GLN A 13 -6.52 7.51 1.30
CA GLN A 13 -5.59 7.16 2.36
C GLN A 13 -5.93 5.81 3.01
N GLU A 14 -7.21 5.56 3.27
CA GLU A 14 -7.68 4.29 3.85
C GLU A 14 -7.41 3.10 2.93
N VAL A 15 -7.71 3.26 1.64
CA VAL A 15 -7.46 2.22 0.63
C VAL A 15 -5.97 1.94 0.49
N ASN A 16 -5.16 2.99 0.41
CA ASN A 16 -3.70 2.86 0.31
C ASN A 16 -3.12 2.13 1.52
N LEU A 17 -3.56 2.48 2.73
CA LEU A 17 -3.07 1.84 3.95
C LEU A 17 -3.46 0.35 3.98
N SER A 18 -4.71 0.05 3.66
CA SER A 18 -5.22 -1.32 3.59
C SER A 18 -4.44 -2.16 2.57
N TYR A 19 -4.15 -1.61 1.39
CA TYR A 19 -3.34 -2.27 0.37
C TYR A 19 -1.92 -2.56 0.85
N LEU A 20 -1.23 -1.57 1.44
CA LEU A 20 0.13 -1.75 1.92
C LEU A 20 0.23 -2.78 3.06
N MET A 21 -0.76 -2.81 3.96
CA MET A 21 -0.84 -3.81 5.02
C MET A 21 -1.07 -5.22 4.47
N LEU A 22 -1.96 -5.36 3.48
CA LEU A 22 -2.19 -6.63 2.79
C LEU A 22 -0.92 -7.10 2.05
N ALA A 23 -0.24 -6.18 1.35
CA ALA A 23 1.02 -6.48 0.66
C ALA A 23 2.08 -7.02 1.63
N GLN A 24 2.29 -6.36 2.77
CA GLN A 24 3.20 -6.86 3.80
C GLN A 24 2.78 -8.24 4.33
N ARG A 25 1.49 -8.47 4.56
CA ARG A 25 0.99 -9.77 5.05
C ARG A 25 1.30 -10.88 4.04
N LEU A 26 0.97 -10.68 2.76
CA LEU A 26 1.20 -11.68 1.71
C LEU A 26 2.69 -12.00 1.55
N LEU A 27 3.55 -10.97 1.56
CA LEU A 27 5.00 -11.12 1.45
C LEU A 27 5.62 -11.85 2.65
N ARG A 28 5.08 -11.65 3.87
CA ARG A 28 5.52 -12.38 5.08
C ARG A 28 5.06 -13.83 5.08
N GLU A 29 3.88 -14.11 4.56
CA GLU A 29 3.31 -15.47 4.52
C GLU A 29 4.01 -16.33 3.48
N ASN A 30 4.19 -15.81 2.26
CA ASN A 30 4.98 -16.45 1.22
C ASN A 30 5.52 -15.39 0.26
N PHE A 31 6.82 -15.11 0.36
CA PHE A 31 7.46 -14.04 -0.39
C PHE A 31 7.30 -14.19 -1.91
N ALA A 32 7.59 -15.38 -2.45
CA ALA A 32 7.52 -15.64 -3.89
C ALA A 32 6.09 -15.55 -4.43
N ALA A 33 5.12 -16.16 -3.73
CA ALA A 33 3.71 -16.07 -4.13
C ALA A 33 3.15 -14.65 -3.95
N GLY A 34 3.57 -13.94 -2.91
CA GLY A 34 3.23 -12.54 -2.66
C GLY A 34 3.72 -11.62 -3.76
N MET A 35 4.99 -11.74 -4.16
CA MET A 35 5.57 -11.00 -5.30
C MET A 35 4.75 -11.23 -6.58
N TYR A 36 4.48 -12.49 -6.92
CA TYR A 36 3.71 -12.84 -8.11
C TYR A 36 2.28 -12.23 -8.07
N ARG A 37 1.59 -12.34 -6.93
CA ARG A 37 0.23 -11.80 -6.76
C ARG A 37 0.18 -10.28 -6.79
N LEU A 38 1.20 -9.62 -6.23
CA LEU A 38 1.28 -8.16 -6.15
C LEU A 38 1.87 -7.53 -7.43
N GLY A 39 2.51 -8.33 -8.28
CA GLY A 39 3.27 -7.86 -9.44
C GLY A 39 4.49 -7.03 -9.03
N PHE A 40 5.16 -7.42 -7.95
CA PHE A 40 6.35 -6.75 -7.42
C PHE A 40 7.62 -7.49 -7.83
N ASP A 41 8.64 -6.71 -8.21
CA ASP A 41 10.01 -7.20 -8.30
C ASP A 41 10.62 -7.33 -6.90
N ALA A 42 11.72 -8.07 -6.78
CA ALA A 42 12.33 -8.41 -5.49
C ALA A 42 12.67 -7.17 -4.66
N ASP A 43 13.27 -6.15 -5.29
CA ASP A 43 13.68 -4.92 -4.62
C ASP A 43 12.50 -4.16 -4.00
N VAL A 44 11.36 -4.12 -4.72
CA VAL A 44 10.13 -3.49 -4.26
C VAL A 44 9.53 -4.30 -3.11
N ALA A 45 9.43 -5.62 -3.26
CA ALA A 45 8.88 -6.49 -2.25
C ALA A 45 9.67 -6.44 -0.93
N GLU A 46 11.00 -6.46 -1.01
CA GLU A 46 11.87 -6.28 0.16
C GLU A 46 11.69 -4.91 0.80
N THR A 47 11.61 -3.86 -0.01
CA THR A 47 11.40 -2.50 0.50
C THR A 47 10.07 -2.41 1.26
N VAL A 48 8.99 -2.94 0.68
CA VAL A 48 7.67 -2.98 1.30
C VAL A 48 7.70 -3.77 2.62
N LEU A 49 8.43 -4.88 2.69
CA LEU A 49 8.58 -5.65 3.93
C LEU A 49 9.31 -4.89 5.04
N ARG A 50 10.28 -4.03 4.70
CA ARG A 50 11.08 -3.24 5.65
C ARG A 50 10.37 -2.00 6.16
N LEU A 51 9.26 -1.58 5.55
CA LEU A 51 8.51 -0.40 5.99
C LEU A 51 7.95 -0.59 7.39
N SER A 52 8.19 0.38 8.26
CA SER A 52 7.58 0.47 9.58
C SER A 52 6.11 0.91 9.49
N PRO A 53 5.27 0.64 10.49
CA PRO A 53 3.89 1.12 10.51
C PRO A 53 3.76 2.63 10.29
N ALA A 54 4.66 3.43 10.87
CA ALA A 54 4.68 4.87 10.67
C ALA A 54 4.98 5.27 9.21
N GLN A 55 5.87 4.52 8.53
CA GLN A 55 6.15 4.75 7.11
C GLN A 55 4.98 4.32 6.22
N LEU A 56 4.25 3.25 6.57
CA LEU A 56 3.04 2.84 5.85
C LEU A 56 1.97 3.93 5.89
N VAL A 57 1.72 4.51 7.08
CA VAL A 57 0.77 5.62 7.25
C VAL A 57 1.22 6.86 6.48
N LYS A 58 2.52 7.14 6.46
CA LYS A 58 3.08 8.26 5.70
C LYS A 58 2.91 8.06 4.19
N LEU A 59 3.12 6.84 3.69
CA LEU A 59 2.94 6.49 2.28
C LEU A 59 1.46 6.50 1.89
N SER A 60 0.57 6.06 2.78
CA SER A 60 -0.86 6.00 2.47
C SER A 60 -1.47 7.38 2.28
N ALA A 61 -0.92 8.42 2.92
CA ALA A 61 -1.33 9.82 2.77
C ALA A 61 -1.06 10.43 1.37
N SER A 62 -0.59 9.64 0.40
CA SER A 62 -0.57 10.05 -1.00
C SER A 62 -1.98 10.41 -1.47
N ASN A 63 -2.09 11.46 -2.28
CA ASN A 63 -3.33 11.89 -2.95
C ASN A 63 -3.66 11.07 -4.21
N THR A 64 -2.95 9.96 -4.42
CA THR A 64 -3.19 9.00 -5.51
C THR A 64 -3.28 7.58 -4.94
N LEU A 65 -4.03 6.71 -5.63
CA LEU A 65 -4.09 5.29 -5.30
C LEU A 65 -2.75 4.61 -5.62
N LEU A 66 -2.21 3.88 -4.64
CA LEU A 66 -0.97 3.09 -4.78
C LEU A 66 -1.22 1.73 -5.46
N CYS A 67 -2.47 1.29 -5.49
CA CYS A 67 -2.90 0.07 -6.16
C CYS A 67 -3.61 0.39 -7.48
N ALA A 68 -3.41 -0.48 -8.47
CA ALA A 68 -4.16 -0.50 -9.70
C ALA A 68 -4.96 -1.82 -9.79
N PHE A 69 -6.14 -1.78 -10.40
CA PHE A 69 -6.83 -2.99 -10.82
C PHE A 69 -6.04 -3.60 -11.97
N ARG A 70 -5.59 -4.84 -11.77
CA ARG A 70 -4.79 -5.62 -12.71
C ARG A 70 -5.59 -6.82 -13.20
#